data_AF-S4RGR2-F1
#
_entry.id   AF-S4RGR2-F1
#
_cell.length_a   1.000
_cell.length_b   1.000
_cell.length_c   1.000
_cell.angle_alpha   90.00
_cell.angle_beta   90.00
_cell.angle_gamma   90.00
#
_symmetry.space_group_name_H-M   'P 1'
#
loop_
_entity.id
_entity.type
_entity.pdbx_description
1 polymer ?
#
loop_
_entity_poly.entity_id
_entity_poly.type
_entity_poly.pdbx_seq_one_letter_code
_entity_poly.pdbx_strand_id
1 'polypeptide(L)'
;GTTSLAVSPAAERVRYILGDEEDVRTPQLFTELDELAMDGDEMEWKETARWLKFEEKVEEGGERWSKPHVATLSLHSLFELRTCLQSGTVLLDLEAYSLPQIIECITERQIVDGLLRPDQRDQVTFTLLRRHRHQTKKSNLRSLADIGKSVSGSMLRVQDWNPQSVSRLSSAPTSSLSIVNAVTVTHNMIKLSVPTKMTNKFMKKIPRDAEASNVLVGELELLERPLVAFVRLQQAVMLGSLTEVPVPTRFLLLIV
;
A
#
# COMPACT_ATOMS: atom_id res chain seq x y z
N GLY A 1 1.89 21.59 32.70
CA GLY A 1 1.97 22.78 31.85
C GLY A 1 2.15 22.32 30.43
N THR A 2 1.10 22.38 29.63
CA THR A 2 1.11 22.04 28.21
C THR A 2 1.73 23.20 27.45
N THR A 3 2.93 22.99 26.91
CA THR A 3 3.57 23.93 25.99
C THR A 3 2.80 23.91 24.67
N SER A 4 1.87 24.86 24.52
CA SER A 4 1.31 25.22 23.21
C SER A 4 2.46 25.68 22.33
N LEU A 5 2.77 24.92 21.28
CA LEU A 5 3.71 25.36 20.24
C LEU A 5 3.16 26.65 19.63
N ALA A 6 3.84 27.77 19.89
CA ALA A 6 3.43 29.08 19.38
C ALA A 6 3.48 29.06 17.84
N VAL A 7 2.31 29.21 17.22
CA VAL A 7 2.17 29.36 15.78
C VAL A 7 2.73 30.74 15.40
N SER A 8 3.40 30.85 14.25
CA SER A 8 3.97 32.14 13.86
C SER A 8 2.85 33.17 13.63
N PRO A 9 3.05 34.46 13.93
CA PRO A 9 2.04 35.49 13.69
C PRO A 9 1.57 35.57 12.23
N ALA A 10 2.42 35.17 11.28
CA ALA A 10 2.04 35.08 9.87
C ALA A 10 1.08 33.91 9.61
N ALA A 11 1.32 32.75 10.21
CA ALA A 11 0.44 31.60 10.11
C ALA A 11 -0.90 31.82 10.83
N GLU A 12 -0.91 32.54 11.96
CA GLU A 12 -2.16 32.96 12.62
C GLU A 12 -2.99 33.90 11.75
N ARG A 13 -2.36 34.90 11.11
CA ARG A 13 -3.06 35.78 10.18
C ARG A 13 -3.64 35.01 8.99
N VAL A 14 -2.90 34.08 8.41
CA VAL A 14 -3.39 33.27 7.29
C VAL A 14 -4.55 32.37 7.72
N ARG A 15 -4.47 31.72 8.89
CA ARG A 15 -5.59 30.94 9.45
C ARG A 15 -6.84 31.79 9.64
N TYR A 16 -6.68 32.98 10.21
CA TYR A 16 -7.78 33.92 10.40
C TYR A 16 -8.42 34.34 9.05
N ILE A 17 -7.60 34.57 8.02
CA ILE A 17 -8.08 34.96 6.68
C ILE A 17 -8.78 33.79 5.96
N LEU A 18 -8.26 32.57 6.10
CA LEU A 18 -8.84 31.37 5.49
C LEU A 18 -10.18 30.97 6.12
N GLY A 19 -10.57 31.62 7.22
CA GLY A 19 -11.75 31.29 8.00
C GLY A 19 -11.48 30.03 8.81
N ASP A 20 -11.56 30.15 10.14
CA ASP A 20 -11.84 28.98 10.96
C ASP A 20 -13.29 28.57 10.63
N GLU A 21 -13.48 27.78 9.57
CA GLU A 21 -14.66 26.93 9.46
C GLU A 21 -14.54 25.81 10.50
N GLU A 22 -14.55 26.19 11.79
CA GLU A 22 -14.41 25.29 12.95
C GLU A 22 -15.47 24.16 12.96
N ASP A 23 -16.54 24.31 12.16
CA ASP A 23 -17.64 23.34 12.05
C ASP A 23 -17.46 22.30 10.92
N VAL A 24 -16.53 22.46 9.99
CA VAL A 24 -16.25 21.42 8.99
C VAL A 24 -15.28 20.42 9.60
N ARG A 25 -15.81 19.31 10.11
CA ARG A 25 -14.96 18.17 10.54
C ARG A 25 -14.08 17.77 9.38
N THR A 26 -12.78 18.08 9.47
CA THR A 26 -11.81 17.62 8.49
C THR A 26 -11.68 16.10 8.61
N PRO A 27 -11.96 15.35 7.53
CA PRO A 27 -11.70 13.92 7.48
C PRO A 27 -10.29 13.58 7.97
N GLN A 28 -10.15 12.49 8.73
CA GLN A 28 -8.82 12.02 9.06
C GLN A 28 -8.13 11.51 7.78
N LEU A 29 -6.89 11.93 7.55
CA LEU A 29 -6.15 11.50 6.37
C LEU A 29 -5.39 10.18 6.61
N PHE A 30 -5.51 9.29 5.63
CA PHE A 30 -4.54 8.25 5.37
C PHE A 30 -3.62 8.74 4.25
N THR A 31 -2.31 8.80 4.49
CA THR A 31 -1.35 9.23 3.47
C THR A 31 -0.49 8.06 3.02
N GLU A 32 -0.35 7.89 1.72
CA GLU A 32 0.47 6.85 1.09
C GLU A 32 1.53 7.53 0.22
N LEU A 33 2.78 7.10 0.33
CA LEU A 33 3.91 7.54 -0.49
C LEU A 33 4.35 6.39 -1.38
N ASP A 34 4.28 6.63 -2.69
CA ASP A 34 4.82 5.74 -3.70
C ASP A 34 6.01 6.39 -4.39
N GLU A 35 7.06 5.60 -4.59
CA GLU A 35 8.23 5.99 -5.34
C GLU A 35 8.27 5.26 -6.69
N LEU A 36 8.57 6.00 -7.75
CA LEU A 36 8.75 5.45 -9.08
C LEU A 36 10.07 4.68 -9.15
N ALA A 37 10.00 3.39 -9.45
CA ALA A 37 11.17 2.53 -9.51
C ALA A 37 11.18 1.68 -10.78
N MET A 38 12.39 1.34 -11.23
CA MET A 38 12.58 0.34 -12.28
C MET A 38 12.60 -1.05 -11.64
N ASP A 39 11.73 -1.96 -12.10
CA ASP A 39 11.72 -3.38 -11.76
C ASP A 39 12.12 -4.18 -13.01
N GLY A 40 13.42 -4.33 -13.23
CA GLY A 40 13.94 -4.85 -14.49
C GLY A 40 13.72 -3.85 -15.64
N ASP A 41 13.01 -4.27 -16.68
CA ASP A 41 12.69 -3.42 -17.84
C ASP A 41 11.35 -2.67 -17.70
N GLU A 42 10.58 -2.93 -16.63
CA GLU A 42 9.30 -2.28 -16.38
C GLU A 42 9.41 -1.18 -15.32
N MET A 43 8.74 -0.07 -15.57
CA MET A 43 8.63 1.04 -14.63
C MET A 43 7.33 0.89 -13.82
N GLU A 44 7.43 0.84 -12.50
CA GLU A 44 6.28 0.70 -11.59
C GLU A 44 6.38 1.64 -10.38
N TRP A 45 5.23 1.99 -9.82
CA TRP A 45 5.15 2.73 -8.56
C TRP A 45 5.22 1.74 -7.41
N LYS A 46 6.16 1.91 -6.49
CA LYS A 46 6.34 1.05 -5.32
C LYS A 46 6.00 1.84 -4.06
N GLU A 47 5.08 1.30 -3.26
CA GLU A 47 4.75 1.86 -1.95
C GLU A 47 5.98 1.80 -1.03
N THR A 48 6.43 2.95 -0.51
CA THR A 48 7.62 3.03 0.36
C THR A 48 7.29 3.46 1.78
N ALA A 49 6.23 4.24 1.97
CA ALA A 49 5.81 4.69 3.29
C ALA A 49 4.32 5.00 3.36
N ARG A 50 3.76 4.94 4.57
CA ARG A 50 2.37 5.34 4.84
C ARG A 50 2.23 6.01 6.20
N TRP A 51 1.21 6.87 6.32
CA TRP A 51 0.90 7.58 7.54
C TRP A 51 -0.57 7.41 7.92
N LEU A 52 -0.78 7.05 9.18
CA LEU A 52 -2.05 7.20 9.87
C LEU A 52 -1.74 7.65 11.30
N LYS A 53 -1.61 8.97 11.48
CA LYS A 53 -1.02 9.65 12.68
C LYS A 53 0.47 9.35 12.90
N PHE A 54 0.87 8.09 12.74
CA PHE A 54 2.24 7.61 12.80
C PHE A 54 2.69 7.14 11.42
N GLU A 55 4.00 7.22 11.20
CA GLU A 55 4.69 6.76 10.01
C GLU A 55 5.07 5.28 10.12
N GLU A 56 4.84 4.54 9.05
CA GLU A 56 5.37 3.20 8.83
C GLU A 56 6.09 3.22 7.48
N LYS A 57 7.31 2.69 7.41
CA LYS A 57 8.13 2.60 6.20
C LYS A 57 8.31 1.15 5.79
N VAL A 58 8.48 0.90 4.50
CA VAL A 58 8.91 -0.41 4.01
C VAL A 58 10.40 -0.60 4.34
N GLU A 59 10.73 -1.71 5.02
CA GLU A 59 12.10 -2.06 5.38
C GLU A 59 12.90 -2.50 4.14
N GLU A 60 14.23 -2.34 4.20
CA GLU A 60 15.15 -2.76 3.14
C GLU A 60 14.92 -4.24 2.76
N GLY A 61 14.68 -4.51 1.47
CA GLY A 61 14.26 -5.82 0.97
C GLY A 61 12.76 -5.96 0.68
N GLY A 62 11.92 -5.00 1.09
CA GLY A 62 10.53 -4.90 0.63
C GLY A 62 9.62 -6.03 1.14
N GLU A 63 9.91 -6.59 2.30
CA GLU A 63 9.15 -7.72 2.88
C GLU A 63 8.35 -7.34 4.13
N ARG A 64 8.67 -6.21 4.78
CA ARG A 64 8.09 -5.87 6.08
C ARG A 64 7.91 -4.37 6.28
N TRP A 65 6.83 -4.02 6.95
CA TRP A 65 6.60 -2.67 7.49
C TRP A 65 7.39 -2.47 8.79
N SER A 66 7.99 -1.30 8.94
CA SER A 66 8.60 -0.86 10.20
C SER A 66 7.55 -0.69 11.30
N LYS A 67 8.01 -0.48 12.54
CA LYS A 67 7.10 -0.12 13.64
C LYS A 67 6.59 1.31 13.45
N PRO A 68 5.32 1.59 13.82
CA PRO A 68 4.80 2.94 13.75
C PRO A 68 5.63 3.89 14.62
N HIS A 69 6.05 5.00 14.05
CA HIS A 69 6.89 6.01 14.72
C HIS A 69 6.45 7.44 14.38
N VAL A 70 6.97 8.41 15.13
CA VAL A 70 6.75 9.83 14.82
C VAL A 70 7.70 10.23 13.72
N ALA A 71 7.16 10.81 12.65
CA ALA A 71 7.93 11.29 11.51
C ALA A 71 8.92 12.37 11.92
N THR A 72 10.15 12.26 11.43
CA THR A 72 11.14 13.35 11.50
C THR A 72 11.49 13.77 10.07
N LEU A 73 11.45 15.07 9.82
CA LEU A 73 11.74 15.65 8.51
C LEU A 73 13.03 16.45 8.57
N SER A 74 13.82 16.40 7.50
CA SER A 74 14.97 17.27 7.38
C SER A 74 14.49 18.71 7.10
N LEU A 75 15.22 19.70 7.60
CA LEU A 75 14.89 21.10 7.30
C LEU A 75 15.05 21.40 5.79
N HIS A 76 15.99 20.71 5.14
CA HIS A 76 16.23 20.83 3.71
C HIS A 76 14.99 20.43 2.89
N SER A 77 14.40 19.26 3.17
CA SER A 77 13.22 18.79 2.44
C SER A 77 12.00 19.71 2.63
N LEU A 78 11.89 20.37 3.79
CA LEU A 78 10.84 21.37 4.02
C LEU A 78 11.03 22.63 3.15
N PHE A 79 12.27 23.07 2.93
CA PHE A 79 12.55 24.20 2.04
C PHE A 79 12.34 23.83 0.56
N GLU A 80 12.72 22.63 0.16
CA GLU A 80 12.45 22.11 -1.18
C GLU A 80 10.95 21.98 -1.43
N LEU A 81 10.20 21.40 -0.50
CA LEU A 81 8.74 21.31 -0.57
C LEU A 81 8.09 22.69 -0.67
N ARG A 82 8.54 23.67 0.13
CA ARG A 82 8.08 25.05 0.02
C ARG A 82 8.32 25.60 -1.39
N THR A 83 9.50 25.37 -1.94
CA THR A 83 9.85 25.83 -3.30
C THR A 83 8.97 25.15 -4.35
N CYS A 84 8.77 23.83 -4.22
CA CYS A 84 7.88 23.03 -5.05
C CYS A 84 6.45 23.58 -5.05
N LEU A 85 5.90 23.90 -3.89
CA LEU A 85 4.55 24.48 -3.79
C LEU A 85 4.45 25.92 -4.31
N GLN A 86 5.57 26.66 -4.35
CA GLN A 86 5.60 28.04 -4.86
C GLN A 86 5.65 28.11 -6.39
N SER A 87 6.34 27.18 -7.04
CA SER A 87 6.50 27.16 -8.51
C SER A 87 5.70 26.07 -9.21
N GLY A 88 5.19 25.10 -8.46
CA GLY A 88 4.43 23.97 -8.97
C GLY A 88 2.98 24.33 -9.33
N THR A 89 2.33 23.41 -10.03
CA THR A 89 0.92 23.54 -10.38
C THR A 89 0.03 23.25 -9.16
N VAL A 90 -0.92 24.12 -8.85
CA VAL A 90 -1.87 23.92 -7.76
C VAL A 90 -3.29 23.94 -8.32
N LEU A 91 -3.99 22.80 -8.24
CA LEU A 91 -5.37 22.64 -8.68
C LEU A 91 -6.25 22.35 -7.46
N LEU A 92 -7.03 23.34 -7.04
CA LEU A 92 -7.98 23.19 -5.93
C LEU A 92 -9.37 22.96 -6.47
N ASP A 93 -10.12 22.11 -5.79
CA ASP A 93 -11.50 21.75 -6.12
C ASP A 93 -11.65 21.22 -7.55
N LEU A 94 -10.70 20.37 -7.95
CA LEU A 94 -10.73 19.74 -9.26
C LEU A 94 -11.89 18.75 -9.36
N GLU A 95 -12.74 18.92 -10.36
CA GLU A 95 -13.83 18.00 -10.69
C GLU A 95 -13.34 16.87 -11.60
N ALA A 96 -12.65 15.89 -11.02
CA ALA A 96 -12.17 14.72 -11.74
C ALA A 96 -12.54 13.42 -11.02
N TYR A 97 -12.85 12.38 -11.79
CA TYR A 97 -13.41 11.11 -11.30
C TYR A 97 -12.54 9.89 -11.57
N SER A 98 -11.35 10.09 -12.16
CA SER A 98 -10.41 9.01 -12.45
C SER A 98 -8.96 9.53 -12.49
N LEU A 99 -8.00 8.64 -12.22
CA LEU A 99 -6.58 9.00 -12.25
C LEU A 99 -6.13 9.53 -13.64
N PRO A 100 -6.53 8.92 -14.78
CA PRO A 100 -6.23 9.47 -16.10
C PRO A 100 -6.73 10.89 -16.30
N GLN A 101 -7.96 11.19 -15.87
CA GLN A 101 -8.53 12.54 -15.99
C GLN A 101 -7.77 13.56 -15.14
N ILE A 102 -7.35 13.19 -13.93
CA ILE A 102 -6.54 14.05 -13.06
C ILE A 102 -5.19 14.37 -13.74
N ILE A 103 -4.52 13.35 -14.29
CA ILE A 103 -3.23 13.50 -14.95
C ILE A 103 -3.36 14.36 -16.22
N GLU A 104 -4.43 14.18 -17.00
CA GLU A 104 -4.73 15.03 -18.15
C GLU A 104 -4.85 16.50 -17.73
N CYS A 105 -5.66 16.82 -16.71
CA CYS A 105 -5.79 18.19 -16.21
C CYS A 105 -4.45 18.79 -15.71
N ILE A 106 -3.62 17.99 -15.03
CA ILE A 106 -2.29 18.42 -14.56
C ILE A 106 -1.37 18.73 -15.76
N THR A 107 -1.27 17.80 -16.71
CA THR A 107 -0.37 17.93 -17.86
C THR A 107 -0.79 19.07 -18.78
N GLU A 108 -2.10 19.23 -19.04
CA GLU A 108 -2.64 20.38 -19.78
C GLU A 108 -2.26 21.70 -19.10
N ARG A 109 -2.48 21.79 -17.78
CA ARG A 109 -2.16 23.00 -17.03
C ARG A 109 -0.66 23.32 -17.08
N GLN A 110 0.20 22.31 -16.94
CA GLN A 110 1.65 22.51 -17.02
C GLN A 110 2.14 22.91 -18.40
N ILE A 111 1.50 22.44 -19.47
CA ILE A 111 1.81 22.88 -20.83
C ILE A 111 1.41 24.35 -21.00
N VAL A 112 0.23 24.74 -20.53
CA VAL A 112 -0.25 26.13 -20.59
C VAL A 112 0.67 27.07 -19.81
N ASP A 113 1.12 26.66 -18.62
CA ASP A 113 2.03 27.45 -17.78
C ASP A 113 3.49 27.39 -18.27
N GLY A 114 3.79 26.65 -19.34
CA GLY A 114 5.14 26.52 -19.92
C GLY A 114 6.12 25.73 -19.05
N LEU A 115 5.61 24.91 -18.12
CA LEU A 115 6.38 24.04 -17.23
C LEU A 115 6.70 22.69 -17.88
N LEU A 116 5.85 22.22 -18.78
CA LEU A 116 5.99 20.96 -19.51
C LEU A 116 5.92 21.20 -21.01
N ARG A 117 6.78 20.55 -21.80
CA ARG A 117 6.68 20.66 -23.25
C ARG A 117 5.58 19.74 -23.80
N PRO A 118 4.84 20.15 -24.85
CA PRO A 118 3.74 19.33 -25.40
C PRO A 118 4.17 17.93 -25.88
N ASP A 119 5.38 17.79 -26.37
CA ASP A 119 5.97 16.52 -26.84
C ASP A 119 6.25 15.52 -25.70
N GLN A 120 6.41 16.00 -24.47
CA GLN A 120 6.66 15.16 -23.29
C GLN A 120 5.36 14.63 -22.66
N ARG A 121 4.20 15.17 -23.04
CA ARG A 121 2.90 14.87 -22.43
C ARG A 121 2.60 13.38 -22.37
N ASP A 122 2.73 12.70 -23.51
CA ASP A 122 2.30 11.30 -23.62
C ASP A 122 3.20 10.39 -22.78
N GLN A 123 4.49 10.71 -22.69
CA GLN A 123 5.46 9.97 -21.88
C GLN A 123 5.23 10.18 -20.38
N VAL A 124 5.02 11.43 -19.95
CA VAL A 124 4.66 11.75 -18.56
C VAL A 124 3.36 11.04 -18.18
N THR A 125 2.35 11.12 -19.03
CA THR A 125 1.05 10.46 -18.81
C THR A 125 1.22 8.94 -18.67
N PHE A 126 2.03 8.34 -19.54
CA PHE A 126 2.34 6.92 -19.49
C PHE A 126 3.06 6.51 -18.20
N THR A 127 4.00 7.33 -17.72
CA THR A 127 4.73 7.11 -16.47
C THR A 127 3.82 7.26 -15.24
N LEU A 128 3.02 8.33 -15.18
CA LEU A 128 2.11 8.58 -14.07
C LEU A 128 0.96 7.55 -13.99
N LEU A 129 0.63 6.88 -15.10
CA LEU A 129 -0.36 5.79 -15.16
C LEU A 129 0.23 4.40 -14.96
N ARG A 130 1.51 4.28 -14.58
CA ARG A 130 2.11 2.99 -14.25
C ARG A 130 1.41 2.34 -13.06
N ARG A 131 1.56 1.03 -12.96
CA ARG A 131 0.87 0.24 -11.95
C ARG A 131 1.46 0.52 -10.57
N HIS A 132 0.58 0.60 -9.56
CA HIS A 132 0.96 0.75 -8.16
C HIS A 132 1.06 -0.60 -7.44
N ARG A 133 2.25 -0.87 -6.91
CA ARG A 133 2.62 -2.08 -6.20
C ARG A 133 2.68 -1.81 -4.70
N HIS A 134 1.71 -2.42 -4.02
CA HIS A 134 1.47 -2.28 -2.59
C HIS A 134 2.11 -3.43 -1.82
N GLN A 135 2.60 -3.16 -0.61
CA GLN A 135 3.32 -4.15 0.20
C GLN A 135 2.49 -5.40 0.49
N THR A 136 1.18 -5.22 0.67
CA THR A 136 0.25 -6.30 1.06
C THR A 136 -0.11 -7.26 -0.07
N LYS A 137 0.29 -6.97 -1.32
CA LYS A 137 0.06 -7.84 -2.49
C LYS A 137 1.09 -8.97 -2.62
N LYS A 138 2.18 -9.00 -1.84
CA LYS A 138 3.00 -10.23 -1.72
C LYS A 138 2.24 -11.22 -0.85
N SER A 139 1.52 -12.15 -1.48
CA SER A 139 0.92 -13.30 -0.79
C SER A 139 1.99 -13.98 0.08
N ASN A 140 1.68 -14.27 1.34
CA ASN A 140 2.52 -15.07 2.24
C ASN A 140 2.75 -16.54 1.76
N LEU A 141 2.56 -16.85 0.48
CA LEU A 141 2.78 -18.17 -0.14
C LEU A 141 4.27 -18.51 -0.33
N ARG A 142 5.16 -17.96 0.51
CA ARG A 142 6.58 -18.33 0.55
C ARG A 142 7.03 -18.98 1.86
N SER A 143 6.11 -19.58 2.64
CA SER A 143 6.52 -20.31 3.86
C SER A 143 5.84 -21.66 4.01
N LEU A 144 6.11 -22.56 3.06
CA LEU A 144 6.01 -24.01 3.29
C LEU A 144 7.25 -24.76 2.79
N ALA A 145 8.01 -24.20 1.84
CA ALA A 145 9.23 -24.84 1.33
C ALA A 145 10.37 -24.90 2.36
N ASP A 146 10.39 -24.01 3.36
CA ASP A 146 11.40 -24.01 4.43
C ASP A 146 10.96 -24.72 5.73
N ILE A 147 9.72 -25.21 5.81
CA ILE A 147 9.24 -26.00 6.96
C ILE A 147 9.77 -27.45 6.92
N GLY A 148 10.37 -27.88 5.80
CA GLY A 148 10.93 -29.23 5.66
C GLY A 148 12.28 -29.49 6.35
N LYS A 149 12.94 -28.47 6.94
CA LYS A 149 14.32 -28.62 7.45
C LYS A 149 14.49 -28.59 8.98
N SER A 150 13.42 -28.57 9.77
CA SER A 150 13.55 -28.61 11.25
C SER A 150 12.57 -29.55 11.95
N VAL A 151 12.61 -30.86 11.64
CA VAL A 151 12.10 -31.92 12.53
C VAL A 151 12.98 -33.18 12.49
N SER A 152 14.28 -33.03 12.72
CA SER A 152 15.13 -34.14 13.16
C SER A 152 15.48 -33.93 14.62
N GLY A 153 14.63 -34.41 15.53
CA GLY A 153 14.87 -34.25 16.96
C GLY A 153 13.71 -34.65 17.87
N SER A 154 13.25 -35.90 17.78
CA SER A 154 12.77 -36.71 18.93
C SER A 154 11.96 -37.91 18.42
N MET A 155 12.60 -39.07 18.33
CA MET A 155 11.86 -40.33 18.34
C MET A 155 11.87 -40.84 19.77
N LEU A 156 10.70 -40.78 20.41
CA LEU A 156 10.43 -41.39 21.70
C LEU A 156 10.63 -42.90 21.61
N ARG A 157 11.48 -43.43 22.48
CA ARG A 157 11.58 -44.85 22.79
C ARG A 157 10.22 -45.32 23.31
N VAL A 158 9.59 -46.25 22.59
CA VAL A 158 8.59 -47.15 23.16
C VAL A 158 9.18 -48.55 23.09
N GLN A 159 9.47 -49.05 24.28
CA GLN A 159 9.90 -50.38 24.63
C GLN A 159 8.65 -51.26 24.63
N ASP A 160 8.66 -52.44 24.01
CA ASP A 160 7.87 -53.56 24.55
C ASP A 160 8.23 -54.96 23.99
N TRP A 161 8.12 -55.87 24.95
CA TRP A 161 8.13 -57.33 25.03
C TRP A 161 8.13 -58.24 23.79
N ASN A 162 8.99 -59.26 23.89
CA ASN A 162 8.97 -60.55 23.21
C ASN A 162 7.74 -61.40 23.62
N PRO A 163 7.16 -62.20 22.71
CA PRO A 163 7.34 -63.65 22.86
C PRO A 163 7.57 -64.40 21.53
N GLN A 164 8.26 -65.53 21.67
CA GLN A 164 8.60 -66.50 20.64
C GLN A 164 7.35 -67.15 20.00
N SER A 165 7.34 -67.29 18.67
CA SER A 165 6.89 -68.52 18.03
C SER A 165 7.41 -68.62 16.59
N VAL A 166 7.76 -69.84 16.23
CA VAL A 166 8.51 -70.27 15.05
C VAL A 166 7.63 -70.45 13.80
N SER A 167 8.14 -69.94 12.68
CA SER A 167 8.21 -70.59 11.35
C SER A 167 6.98 -70.68 10.42
N ARG A 168 7.27 -70.30 9.15
CA ARG A 168 6.86 -70.88 7.84
C ARG A 168 5.80 -70.17 6.96
N LEU A 169 6.36 -69.67 5.84
CA LEU A 169 6.01 -69.92 4.42
C LEU A 169 4.69 -69.37 3.79
N SER A 170 4.95 -68.46 2.84
CA SER A 170 4.51 -68.44 1.42
C SER A 170 3.17 -67.83 0.97
N SER A 171 3.30 -67.18 -0.19
CA SER A 171 2.32 -66.80 -1.24
C SER A 171 1.38 -65.62 -1.02
N ALA A 172 1.66 -64.53 -1.74
CA ALA A 172 0.66 -63.70 -2.42
C ALA A 172 0.02 -64.52 -3.59
N PRO A 173 -0.99 -64.05 -4.34
CA PRO A 173 -1.68 -62.74 -4.33
C PRO A 173 -3.23 -62.86 -4.36
N THR A 174 -3.99 -61.76 -4.21
CA THR A 174 -5.07 -61.33 -5.14
C THR A 174 -5.96 -60.22 -4.57
N SER A 175 -6.52 -59.52 -5.56
CA SER A 175 -7.45 -58.41 -5.63
C SER A 175 -8.82 -58.56 -4.94
N SER A 176 -9.43 -57.39 -4.73
CA SER A 176 -10.86 -57.04 -4.81
C SER A 176 -11.67 -56.86 -3.51
N LEU A 177 -11.94 -55.58 -3.25
CA LEU A 177 -13.19 -54.88 -2.90
C LEU A 177 -14.30 -55.56 -2.07
N SER A 178 -14.94 -54.69 -1.28
CA SER A 178 -16.17 -54.79 -0.48
C SER A 178 -15.95 -55.40 0.93
N ILE A 179 -16.50 -54.89 2.03
CA ILE A 179 -17.89 -54.54 2.32
C ILE A 179 -17.94 -53.56 3.51
N VAL A 180 -18.92 -52.67 3.41
CA VAL A 180 -19.52 -51.70 4.34
C VAL A 180 -19.39 -51.95 5.85
N ASN A 181 -19.12 -50.87 6.60
CA ASN A 181 -19.89 -50.35 7.75
C ASN A 181 -19.00 -49.64 8.78
N ALA A 182 -19.12 -48.31 8.87
CA ALA A 182 -19.37 -47.61 10.13
C ALA A 182 -19.45 -46.11 9.84
N VAL A 183 -20.69 -45.63 9.76
CA VAL A 183 -21.05 -44.22 9.78
C VAL A 183 -20.57 -43.64 11.11
N THR A 184 -19.49 -42.86 11.07
CA THR A 184 -19.20 -41.87 12.12
C THR A 184 -19.29 -40.51 11.46
N VAL A 185 -20.39 -39.82 11.77
CA VAL A 185 -20.67 -38.44 11.38
C VAL A 185 -19.51 -37.55 11.84
N THR A 186 -18.64 -37.14 10.90
CA THR A 186 -17.79 -35.97 11.09
C THR A 186 -18.30 -34.87 10.16
N HIS A 187 -18.77 -33.80 10.78
CA HIS A 187 -19.44 -32.67 10.18
C HIS A 187 -18.43 -31.79 9.41
N ASN A 188 -17.74 -32.32 8.40
CA ASN A 188 -16.91 -31.51 7.52
C ASN A 188 -17.78 -30.93 6.41
N MET A 189 -18.42 -29.80 6.70
CA MET A 189 -18.83 -28.90 5.64
C MET A 189 -17.59 -28.57 4.82
N ILE A 190 -17.58 -29.00 3.57
CA ILE A 190 -16.74 -28.42 2.52
C ILE A 190 -17.23 -26.98 2.37
N LYS A 191 -16.67 -26.09 3.19
CA LYS A 191 -16.81 -24.66 3.01
C LYS A 191 -15.98 -24.36 1.77
N LEU A 192 -16.66 -24.27 0.63
CA LEU A 192 -16.12 -23.67 -0.58
C LEU A 192 -15.77 -22.23 -0.20
N SER A 193 -14.57 -22.04 0.34
CA SER A 193 -14.09 -20.76 0.80
C SER A 193 -13.82 -19.95 -0.46
N VAL A 194 -14.80 -19.12 -0.83
CA VAL A 194 -14.57 -17.84 -1.49
C VAL A 194 -13.31 -17.25 -0.85
N PRO A 195 -12.32 -16.77 -1.61
CA PRO A 195 -11.09 -16.22 -1.04
C PRO A 195 -11.46 -14.93 -0.31
N THR A 196 -11.84 -15.07 0.95
CA THR A 196 -12.13 -13.95 1.84
C THR A 196 -10.81 -13.25 2.08
N LYS A 197 -10.65 -12.12 1.38
CA LYS A 197 -9.63 -11.07 1.54
C LYS A 197 -8.96 -11.17 2.91
N MET A 198 -7.65 -11.42 2.92
CA MET A 198 -6.78 -11.13 4.07
C MET A 198 -7.11 -9.71 4.53
N THR A 199 -7.87 -9.58 5.62
CA THR A 199 -8.13 -8.27 6.19
C THR A 199 -6.85 -7.84 6.88
N ASN A 200 -6.04 -7.02 6.21
CA ASN A 200 -4.92 -6.33 6.84
C ASN A 200 -5.42 -5.74 8.17
N LYS A 201 -4.80 -6.13 9.28
CA LYS A 201 -5.16 -5.63 10.63
C LYS A 201 -5.08 -4.08 10.67
N PHE A 202 -4.29 -3.50 9.78
CA PHE A 202 -4.18 -2.06 9.54
C PHE A 202 -5.51 -1.41 9.09
N MET A 203 -6.29 -2.03 8.20
CA MET A 203 -7.57 -1.48 7.72
C MET A 203 -8.56 -1.20 8.85
N LYS A 204 -8.47 -1.94 9.96
CA LYS A 204 -9.35 -1.72 11.13
C LYS A 204 -9.03 -0.44 11.91
N LYS A 205 -7.86 0.16 11.68
CA LYS A 205 -7.42 1.40 12.34
C LYS A 205 -7.91 2.66 11.61
N ILE A 206 -8.31 2.53 10.34
CA ILE A 206 -8.71 3.65 9.50
C ILE A 206 -10.15 4.06 9.87
N PRO A 207 -10.41 5.33 10.20
CA PRO A 207 -11.78 5.83 10.41
C PRO A 207 -12.66 5.66 9.18
N ARG A 208 -13.98 5.56 9.40
CA ARG A 208 -14.94 5.35 8.28
C ARG A 208 -15.08 6.56 7.37
N ASP A 209 -14.86 7.74 7.92
CA ASP A 209 -14.89 9.04 7.26
C ASP A 209 -13.50 9.45 6.75
N ALA A 210 -12.50 8.56 6.78
CA ALA A 210 -11.17 8.89 6.31
C ALA A 210 -11.14 9.14 4.80
N GLU A 211 -10.28 10.06 4.40
CA GLU A 211 -9.92 10.32 3.01
C GLU A 211 -8.43 10.03 2.80
N ALA A 212 -8.03 9.75 1.56
CA ALA A 212 -6.66 9.43 1.22
C ALA A 212 -5.93 10.65 0.64
N SER A 213 -4.65 10.74 0.94
CA SER A 213 -3.68 11.63 0.31
C SER A 213 -2.59 10.78 -0.34
N ASN A 214 -2.46 10.84 -1.66
CA ASN A 214 -1.44 10.08 -2.39
C ASN A 214 -0.26 11.00 -2.72
N VAL A 215 0.94 10.61 -2.32
CA VAL A 215 2.18 11.31 -2.63
C VAL A 215 2.97 10.43 -3.60
N LEU A 216 3.19 10.91 -4.82
CA LEU A 216 3.92 10.20 -5.86
C LEU A 216 5.21 10.94 -6.14
N VAL A 217 6.35 10.31 -5.86
CA VAL A 217 7.68 10.88 -6.07
C VAL A 217 8.47 10.00 -7.03
N GLY A 218 9.12 10.60 -8.03
CA GLY A 218 9.89 9.82 -8.98
C GLY A 218 10.97 10.64 -9.66
N GLU A 219 11.79 9.95 -10.43
CA GLU A 219 12.74 10.59 -11.35
C GLU A 219 12.39 10.16 -12.77
N LEU A 220 12.29 11.13 -13.67
CA LEU A 220 12.10 10.88 -15.10
C LEU A 220 13.17 11.62 -15.89
N GLU A 221 14.15 10.88 -16.41
CA GLU A 221 15.37 11.42 -17.06
C GLU A 221 15.10 12.42 -18.20
N LEU A 222 13.92 12.35 -18.82
CA LEU A 222 13.57 13.21 -19.96
C LEU A 222 13.03 14.57 -19.54
N LEU A 223 12.72 14.78 -18.27
CA LEU A 223 12.25 16.07 -17.76
C LEU A 223 13.45 16.99 -17.51
N GLU A 224 13.46 18.14 -18.20
CA GLU A 224 14.48 19.18 -17.99
C GLU A 224 14.22 19.98 -16.69
N ARG A 225 12.99 19.93 -16.18
CA ARG A 225 12.53 20.58 -14.96
C ARG A 225 11.60 19.64 -14.21
N PRO A 226 11.60 19.66 -12.87
CA PRO A 226 10.72 18.82 -12.09
C PRO A 226 9.26 19.18 -12.35
N LEU A 227 8.45 18.15 -12.58
CA LEU A 227 7.01 18.19 -12.61
C LEU A 227 6.50 18.19 -11.17
N VAL A 228 5.95 19.33 -10.74
CA VAL A 228 5.33 19.46 -9.42
C VAL A 228 3.86 19.80 -9.57
N ALA A 229 3.00 19.01 -8.94
CA ALA A 229 1.56 19.29 -8.88
C ALA A 229 0.96 18.94 -7.52
N PHE A 230 0.19 19.86 -6.96
CA PHE A 230 -0.69 19.62 -5.82
C PHE A 230 -2.14 19.71 -6.26
N VAL A 231 -2.92 18.66 -6.00
CA VAL A 231 -4.33 18.57 -6.38
C VAL A 231 -5.19 18.32 -5.15
N ARG A 232 -6.25 19.11 -4.99
CA ARG A 232 -7.39 18.81 -4.12
C ARG A 232 -8.60 18.56 -4.99
N LEU A 233 -9.18 17.36 -4.92
CA LEU A 233 -10.42 17.06 -5.62
C LEU A 233 -11.61 17.73 -4.93
N GLN A 234 -12.59 18.19 -5.71
CA GLN A 234 -13.85 18.76 -5.20
C GLN A 234 -14.65 17.75 -4.36
N GLN A 235 -14.63 16.49 -4.77
CA GLN A 235 -15.17 15.35 -4.02
C GLN A 235 -14.09 14.25 -3.95
N ALA A 236 -14.00 13.54 -2.83
CA ALA A 236 -13.07 12.42 -2.73
C ALA A 236 -13.52 11.26 -3.61
N VAL A 237 -12.59 10.64 -4.35
CA VAL A 237 -12.89 9.64 -5.38
C VAL A 237 -12.10 8.35 -5.16
N MET A 238 -12.74 7.21 -5.41
CA MET A 238 -12.07 5.91 -5.41
C MET A 238 -11.21 5.74 -6.67
N LEU A 239 -9.91 6.03 -6.58
CA LEU A 239 -8.97 5.95 -7.70
C LEU A 239 -8.43 4.53 -7.95
N GLY A 240 -9.32 3.54 -7.97
CA GLY A 240 -9.01 2.16 -8.35
C GLY A 240 -7.90 1.53 -7.51
N SER A 241 -6.75 1.24 -8.14
CA SER A 241 -5.61 0.58 -7.50
C SER A 241 -4.54 1.55 -6.98
N LEU A 242 -4.79 2.87 -7.03
CA LEU A 242 -3.82 3.88 -6.60
C LEU A 242 -3.44 3.74 -5.13
N THR A 243 -4.40 3.40 -4.27
CA THR A 243 -4.19 3.31 -2.81
C THR A 243 -4.26 1.85 -2.35
N GLU A 244 -3.47 1.47 -1.34
CA GLU A 244 -3.44 0.09 -0.80
C GLU A 244 -4.76 -0.31 -0.12
N VAL A 245 -5.48 0.68 0.41
CA VAL A 245 -6.73 0.54 1.16
C VAL A 245 -7.90 1.18 0.41
N PRO A 246 -9.14 0.70 0.62
CA PRO A 246 -10.32 1.21 -0.05
C PRO A 246 -10.79 2.53 0.59
N VAL A 247 -9.97 3.57 0.50
CA VAL A 247 -10.21 4.92 1.01
C VAL A 247 -10.25 5.88 -0.17
N PRO A 248 -11.25 6.76 -0.28
CA PRO A 248 -11.35 7.67 -1.42
C PRO A 248 -10.26 8.74 -1.34
N THR A 249 -9.55 8.98 -2.45
CA THR A 249 -8.52 10.01 -2.55
C THR A 249 -9.14 11.39 -2.59
N ARG A 250 -8.65 12.29 -1.74
CA ARG A 250 -8.96 13.72 -1.75
C ARG A 250 -7.81 14.54 -2.30
N PHE A 251 -6.58 14.16 -1.94
CA PHE A 251 -5.38 14.93 -2.24
C PHE A 251 -4.38 14.11 -3.04
N LEU A 252 -3.71 14.75 -4.00
CA LEU A 252 -2.56 14.17 -4.69
C LEU A 252 -1.41 15.18 -4.68
N LEU A 253 -0.20 14.72 -4.41
CA LEU A 253 1.04 15.46 -4.58
C LEU A 253 1.95 14.69 -5.53
N LEU A 254 2.29 15.28 -6.67
CA LEU A 254 3.22 14.73 -7.64
C LEU A 254 4.52 15.53 -7.61
N ILE A 255 5.65 14.83 -7.53
CA ILE A 255 7.01 15.39 -7.65
C ILE A 255 7.82 14.42 -8.52
N VAL A 256 7.95 14.71 -9.82
CA VAL A 256 8.60 13.82 -10.83
C VAL A 256 9.66 14.56 -11.63
#